data_AF-X1AF68-F1
#
_entry.id   AF-X1AF68-F1
#
_cell.length_a   1.000
_cell.length_b   1.000
_cell.length_c   1.000
_cell.angle_alpha   90.00
_cell.angle_beta   90.00
_cell.angle_gamma   90.00
#
_symmetry.space_group_name_H-M   'P 1'
#
loop_
_entity.id
_entity.type
_entity.pdbx_description
1 polymer ?
#
loop_
_entity_poly.entity_id
_entity_poly.type
_entity_poly.pdbx_seq_one_letter_code
_entity_poly.pdbx_strand_id
1 'polypeptide(L)'
;EAPSHLRMAYCVTVHKSQGQEYDVILMPWVSSFGRQLQRNLIYTAITRARKKVILVGHPAAMGKAVDNNRVDARNTLLSDRLLDLLESLAA
;
A
#
# COMPACT_ATOMS: atom_id res chain seq x y z
N GLU A 1 -26.17 -8.78 19.42
CA GLU A 1 -24.73 -8.79 19.08
C GLU A 1 -24.57 -8.81 17.57
N ALA A 2 -23.53 -8.18 17.03
CA ALA A 2 -23.23 -8.28 15.60
C ALA A 2 -22.76 -9.72 15.27
N PRO A 3 -23.05 -10.26 14.07
CA PRO A 3 -22.56 -11.56 13.63
C PRO A 3 -21.04 -11.67 13.77
N SER A 4 -20.53 -12.84 14.18
CA SER A 4 -19.10 -13.08 14.48
C SER A 4 -18.13 -12.80 13.32
N HIS A 5 -18.64 -12.72 12.09
CA HIS A 5 -17.89 -12.44 10.87
C HIS A 5 -17.97 -10.97 10.41
N LEU A 6 -18.72 -10.11 11.11
CA LEU A 6 -18.84 -8.70 10.80
C LEU A 6 -18.03 -7.86 11.79
N ARG A 7 -17.35 -6.82 11.28
CA ARG A 7 -16.60 -5.85 12.08
C ARG A 7 -16.93 -4.44 11.65
N MET A 8 -16.81 -3.49 12.58
CA MET A 8 -16.99 -2.07 12.28
C MET A 8 -15.94 -1.59 11.26
N ALA A 9 -16.36 -0.75 10.34
CA ALA A 9 -15.55 -0.22 9.24
C ALA A 9 -15.33 1.29 9.30
N TYR A 10 -15.47 1.91 10.49
CA TYR A 10 -15.20 3.35 10.68
C TYR A 10 -13.77 3.74 10.29
N CYS A 11 -12.83 2.82 10.47
CA CYS A 11 -11.46 2.93 10.00
C CYS A 11 -11.06 1.59 9.39
N VAL A 12 -10.46 1.64 8.21
CA VAL A 12 -10.01 0.45 7.48
C VAL A 12 -8.53 0.58 7.17
N THR A 13 -7.84 -0.56 7.11
CA THR A 13 -6.43 -0.57 6.70
C THR A 13 -6.31 -0.29 5.21
N VAL A 14 -5.16 0.26 4.80
CA VAL A 14 -4.84 0.50 3.38
C VAL A 14 -5.04 -0.77 2.54
N HIS A 15 -4.58 -1.91 3.07
CA HIS A 15 -4.73 -3.22 2.42
C HIS A 15 -6.20 -3.61 2.20
N LYS A 16 -7.08 -3.41 3.20
CA LYS A 16 -8.51 -3.69 3.04
C LYS A 16 -9.22 -2.72 2.09
N SER A 17 -8.63 -1.56 1.87
CA SER A 17 -9.15 -0.55 0.95
C SER A 17 -8.63 -0.70 -0.49
N GLN A 18 -7.85 -1.75 -0.80
CA GLN A 18 -7.36 -1.98 -2.16
C GLN A 18 -8.54 -2.14 -3.13
N GLY A 19 -8.47 -1.44 -4.26
CA GLY A 19 -9.55 -1.41 -5.26
C GLY A 19 -10.73 -0.48 -4.93
N GLN A 20 -10.75 0.13 -3.74
CA GLN A 20 -11.79 1.12 -3.36
C GLN A 20 -11.26 2.55 -3.48
N GLU A 21 -12.15 3.53 -3.61
CA GLU A 21 -11.80 4.94 -3.63
C GLU A 21 -12.81 5.80 -2.85
N TYR A 22 -12.33 6.87 -2.23
CA TYR A 22 -13.13 7.79 -1.44
C TYR A 22 -12.88 9.23 -1.89
N ASP A 23 -13.87 10.11 -1.74
CA ASP A 23 -13.69 11.53 -2.06
C ASP A 23 -12.60 12.17 -1.20
N VAL A 24 -12.62 11.88 0.11
CA VAL A 24 -11.68 12.42 1.09
C VAL A 24 -11.18 11.30 1.98
N ILE A 25 -9.88 11.28 2.24
CA ILE A 25 -9.24 10.37 3.21
C ILE A 25 -8.71 11.16 4.38
N LEU A 26 -9.04 10.71 5.59
CA LEU A 26 -8.41 11.11 6.84
C LEU A 26 -7.59 9.94 7.35
N MET A 27 -6.27 10.09 7.42
CA MET A 27 -5.37 8.97 7.75
C MET A 27 -4.32 9.38 8.79
N PRO A 28 -4.16 8.63 9.89
CA PRO A 28 -3.00 8.79 10.75
C PRO A 28 -1.73 8.36 10.01
N TRP A 29 -0.65 9.13 10.11
CA TRP A 29 0.67 8.77 9.58
C TRP A 29 1.76 9.04 10.61
N VAL A 30 2.04 8.05 11.45
CA VAL A 30 2.83 8.20 12.68
C VAL A 30 4.01 7.24 12.73
N SER A 31 5.05 7.62 13.47
CA SER A 31 6.29 6.85 13.58
C SER A 31 6.08 5.43 14.15
N SER A 32 5.01 5.21 14.92
CA SER A 32 4.68 3.91 15.50
C SER A 32 4.27 2.84 14.48
N PHE A 33 3.99 3.22 13.23
CA PHE A 33 3.78 2.26 12.13
C PHE A 33 5.05 1.46 11.80
N GLY A 34 6.24 1.94 12.22
CA GLY A 34 7.48 1.18 12.17
C GLY A 34 7.77 0.62 10.77
N ARG A 35 7.81 -0.71 10.65
CA ARG A 35 8.10 -1.41 9.38
C ARG A 35 7.10 -1.11 8.26
N GLN A 36 5.89 -0.64 8.58
CA GLN A 36 4.88 -0.28 7.57
C GLN A 36 5.14 1.10 6.94
N LEU A 37 6.11 1.87 7.42
CA LEU A 37 6.55 3.12 6.77
C LEU A 37 7.34 2.78 5.49
N GLN A 38 6.61 2.38 4.45
CA GLN A 38 7.13 2.02 3.13
C GLN A 38 6.51 2.91 2.06
N ARG A 39 7.29 3.24 1.02
CA ARG A 39 6.87 4.14 -0.04
C ARG A 39 5.62 3.65 -0.78
N ASN A 40 5.58 2.35 -1.10
CA ASN A 40 4.45 1.72 -1.78
C ASN A 40 3.15 1.79 -0.94
N LEU A 41 3.24 1.65 0.39
CA LEU A 41 2.07 1.69 1.26
C LEU A 41 1.45 3.08 1.29
N ILE A 42 2.26 4.13 1.53
CA ILE A 42 1.75 5.50 1.56
C ILE A 42 1.27 5.95 0.18
N TYR A 43 1.94 5.54 -0.89
CA TYR A 43 1.47 5.78 -2.27
C TYR A 43 0.09 5.16 -2.51
N THR A 44 -0.08 3.89 -2.12
CA THR A 44 -1.38 3.20 -2.25
C THR A 44 -2.45 3.92 -1.44
N ALA A 45 -2.15 4.32 -0.20
CA ALA A 45 -3.07 5.07 0.66
C ALA A 45 -3.53 6.39 0.04
N ILE A 46 -2.59 7.19 -0.47
CA ILE A 46 -2.86 8.50 -1.10
C ILE A 46 -3.73 8.32 -2.35
N THR A 47 -3.42 7.33 -3.19
CA THR A 47 -4.19 7.07 -4.43
C THR A 47 -5.59 6.50 -4.19
N ARG A 48 -5.98 6.18 -2.95
CA ARG A 48 -7.38 5.85 -2.63
C ARG A 48 -8.26 7.13 -2.54
N ALA A 49 -7.68 8.32 -2.44
CA ALA A 49 -8.44 9.58 -2.38
C ALA A 49 -8.63 10.20 -3.76
N ARG A 50 -9.86 10.60 -4.09
CA ARG A 50 -10.18 11.28 -5.36
C ARG A 50 -9.98 12.78 -5.31
N LYS A 51 -10.25 13.42 -4.17
CA LYS A 51 -10.25 14.90 -4.05
C LYS A 51 -9.28 15.42 -3.02
N LYS A 52 -9.19 14.78 -1.84
CA LYS A 52 -8.37 15.31 -0.73
C LYS A 52 -7.83 14.21 0.17
N VAL A 53 -6.58 14.38 0.60
CA VAL A 53 -5.96 13.58 1.67
C VAL A 53 -5.63 14.50 2.84
N ILE A 54 -6.01 14.08 4.04
CA ILE A 54 -5.66 14.73 5.30
C ILE A 54 -4.83 13.72 6.10
N LEU A 55 -3.53 13.98 6.19
CA LEU A 55 -2.62 13.16 7.00
C LEU A 55 -2.45 13.77 8.37
N VAL A 56 -2.66 12.96 9.41
CA VAL A 56 -2.50 13.37 10.81
C VAL A 56 -1.30 12.64 11.40
N GLY A 57 -0.21 13.36 11.67
CA GLY A 57 0.98 12.76 12.26
C GLY A 57 2.24 13.58 12.04
N HIS A 58 3.37 12.89 11.87
CA HIS A 58 4.69 13.50 11.95
C HIS A 58 5.36 13.58 10.57
N PRO A 59 5.91 14.74 10.16
CA PRO A 59 6.69 14.84 8.92
C PRO A 59 7.85 13.84 8.85
N ALA A 60 8.48 13.51 9.98
CA ALA A 60 9.54 12.50 10.04
C ALA A 60 9.07 11.09 9.63
N ALA A 61 7.82 10.73 9.93
CA ALA A 61 7.25 9.44 9.50
C ALA A 61 7.01 9.43 7.98
N MET A 62 6.64 10.58 7.40
CA MET A 62 6.56 10.75 5.95
C MET A 62 7.94 10.59 5.31
N GLY A 63 8.96 11.30 5.82
CA GLY A 63 10.34 11.19 5.34
C GLY A 63 10.83 9.73 5.33
N LYS A 64 10.69 9.03 6.46
CA LYS A 64 11.06 7.60 6.55
C LYS A 64 10.37 6.73 5.49
N ALA A 65 9.09 6.95 5.24
CA ALA A 65 8.34 6.18 4.27
C ALA A 65 8.74 6.51 2.83
N VAL A 66 8.92 7.80 2.53
CA VAL A 66 9.40 8.26 1.23
C VAL A 66 10.80 7.73 0.98
N ASP A 67 11.71 7.70 1.95
CA ASP A 67 13.08 7.20 1.73
C ASP A 67 13.14 5.67 1.63
N ASN A 68 12.16 4.97 2.19
CA ASN A 68 12.09 3.51 2.17
C ASN A 68 11.55 2.97 0.83
N ASN A 69 12.45 2.92 -0.16
CA ASN A 69 12.20 2.26 -1.46
C ASN A 69 12.55 0.77 -1.46
N ARG A 70 12.59 0.11 -0.30
CA ARG A 70 12.87 -1.32 -0.26
C ARG A 70 11.66 -2.04 -0.85
N VAL A 71 11.76 -2.34 -2.15
CA VAL A 71 10.97 -3.37 -2.78
C VAL A 71 11.53 -4.67 -2.20
N ASP A 72 10.75 -5.36 -1.36
CA ASP A 72 11.14 -6.70 -0.93
C ASP A 72 11.43 -7.52 -2.18
N ALA A 73 12.61 -8.16 -2.21
CA ALA A 73 12.97 -9.06 -3.28
C ALA A 73 11.94 -10.20 -3.26
N ARG A 74 10.97 -10.12 -4.18
CA ARG A 74 9.91 -11.11 -4.27
C ARG A 74 10.50 -12.36 -4.91
N ASN A 75 10.56 -13.44 -4.15
CA ASN A 75 10.97 -14.74 -4.66
C ASN A 75 9.94 -15.24 -5.67
N THR A 76 10.21 -15.04 -6.96
CA THR A 76 9.32 -15.44 -8.06
C THR A 76 10.14 -15.72 -9.33
N LEU A 77 9.81 -16.79 -10.04
CA LEU A 77 10.42 -17.16 -11.33
C LEU A 77 9.59 -16.70 -12.53
N LEU A 78 8.54 -15.90 -12.32
CA LEU A 78 7.62 -15.52 -13.39
C LEU A 78 8.33 -14.74 -14.49
N SER A 79 9.19 -13.79 -14.11
CA SER A 79 9.96 -12.99 -15.05
C SER A 79 10.89 -13.84 -15.89
N ASP A 80 11.66 -14.73 -15.23
CA ASP A 80 12.61 -15.62 -15.91
C ASP A 80 11.89 -16.52 -16.92
N ARG A 81 10.79 -17.16 -16.51
CA ARG A 81 10.00 -18.03 -17.40
C ARG A 81 9.38 -17.29 -18.58
N LEU A 82 9.02 -16.02 -18.43
CA LEU A 82 8.49 -15.22 -19.53
C LEU A 82 9.59 -14.87 -20.54
N LEU A 83 10.81 -14.59 -20.07
CA LEU A 83 11.96 -14.33 -20.93
C LEU A 83 12.36 -15.58 -21.70
N ASP A 84 12.47 -16.73 -21.03
CA ASP A 84 12.78 -18.01 -21.67
C ASP A 84 11.77 -18.35 -22.79
N LEU A 85 10.47 -18.11 -22.53
CA LEU A 85 9.42 -18.33 -23.53
C LEU A 85 9.58 -17.40 -24.74
N LEU A 86 9.83 -16.11 -24.51
CA LEU A 86 10.01 -15.14 -25.59
C LEU A 86 11.22 -15.47 -26.46
N GLU A 87 12.33 -15.92 -25.85
CA GLU A 87 13.51 -16.38 -26.59
C GLU A 87 13.19 -17.61 -27.45
N SER A 88 12.44 -18.57 -26.90
CA SER A 88 12.04 -19.77 -27.64
C SER A 88 11.08 -19.51 -28.81
N LEU A 89 10.31 -18.41 -28.76
CA LEU A 89 9.40 -18.00 -29.84
C LEU A 89 10.09 -17.16 -30.92
N ALA A 90 11.23 -16.55 -30.59
CA ALA A 90 12.04 -15.77 -31.52
C ALA A 90 13.02 -16.64 -32.32
N ALA A 91 13.27 -17.88 -31.86
CA ALA A 91 14.05 -18.91 -32.53
C ALA A 91 13.20 -19.72 -33.52
#